data_AF-A0AAU5B3Z9-F1
#
_entry.id   AF-A0AAU5B3Z9-F1
#
_cell.length_a   1.000
_cell.length_b   1.000
_cell.length_c   1.000
_cell.angle_alpha   90.00
_cell.angle_beta   90.00
_cell.angle_gamma   90.00
#
_symmetry.space_group_name_H-M   'P 1'
#
loop_
_entity.id
_entity.type
_entity.pdbx_description
1 polymer ?
#
loop_
_entity_poly.entity_id
_entity_poly.type
_entity_poly.pdbx_seq_one_letter_code
_entity_poly.pdbx_strand_id
1 'polypeptide(L)'
;MALANGKPYAQQRLPMQELGVLLEDKAVLAVGGVAHRATDGRFTAKRVSATFEKLGAPHPATPKLRRPAIHRRAAILGSASAGAEGATSPYASQARQSGLTASQTSALQHEVDRYLAQMGGKQVAANVIDLGGKNLMFVALPGEAHPRDMTKGALADPCGSPVAYGYFCAYSGTNWHGTSIPMYGCGRYRIPWTADGSWVDNQTTGTVANFLDDSGVSRWNDGGAFNMDDDAPWYWVHWVQNC
;
A
#
# COMPACT_ATOMS: atom_id res chain seq x y z
N MET A 1 -8.17 11.21 -31.61
CA MET A 1 -6.73 11.06 -31.91
C MET A 1 -6.00 12.23 -31.28
N ALA A 2 -5.40 12.02 -30.10
CA ALA A 2 -4.52 12.99 -29.46
C ALA A 2 -3.20 12.25 -29.18
N LEU A 3 -2.11 12.78 -29.74
CA LEU A 3 -0.77 12.23 -29.67
C LEU A 3 -0.21 12.51 -28.27
N ALA A 4 0.00 11.46 -27.48
CA ALA A 4 0.77 11.55 -26.26
C ALA A 4 2.26 11.64 -26.64
N ASN A 5 2.86 12.82 -26.44
CA ASN A 5 4.30 13.03 -26.48
C ASN A 5 4.94 12.37 -25.25
N GLY A 6 5.13 11.05 -25.31
CA GLY A 6 5.95 10.32 -24.35
C GLY A 6 7.42 10.66 -24.59
N LYS A 7 8.10 11.23 -23.60
CA LYS A 7 9.56 11.34 -23.62
C LYS A 7 10.15 9.92 -23.73
N PRO A 8 11.15 9.68 -24.59
CA PRO A 8 11.87 8.41 -24.57
C PRO A 8 12.60 8.29 -23.22
N TYR A 9 12.20 7.31 -22.42
CA TYR A 9 12.88 6.95 -21.18
C TYR A 9 14.26 6.41 -21.54
N ALA A 10 15.28 7.25 -21.36
CA ALA A 10 16.67 6.88 -21.57
C ALA A 10 17.09 5.94 -20.44
N GLN A 11 17.25 4.66 -20.77
CA GLN A 11 17.79 3.65 -19.88
C GLN A 11 19.21 4.05 -19.44
N GLN A 12 19.39 4.33 -18.14
CA GLN A 12 20.72 4.29 -17.55
C GLN A 12 21.07 2.83 -17.29
N ARG A 13 21.79 2.21 -18.23
CA ARG A 13 22.61 1.04 -17.92
C ARG A 13 23.69 1.48 -16.94
N LEU A 14 23.49 1.21 -15.65
CA LEU A 14 24.60 1.23 -14.70
C LEU A 14 25.43 -0.05 -14.90
N PRO A 15 26.76 0.05 -15.01
CA PRO A 15 27.63 -1.12 -15.05
C PRO A 15 27.65 -1.82 -13.69
N MET A 16 27.27 -3.09 -13.67
CA MET A 16 27.55 -4.01 -12.57
C MET A 16 29.05 -4.05 -12.29
N GLN A 17 29.50 -3.47 -11.17
CA GLN A 17 30.84 -3.67 -10.64
C GLN A 17 30.76 -4.23 -9.22
N GLU A 18 31.20 -5.48 -9.14
CA GLU A 18 31.89 -6.19 -8.06
C GLU A 18 31.36 -6.10 -6.62
N LEU A 19 30.78 -7.25 -6.22
CA LEU A 19 30.88 -7.81 -4.87
C LEU A 19 32.35 -7.93 -4.44
N GLY A 20 32.78 -6.99 -3.60
CA GLY A 20 34.02 -7.07 -2.82
C GLY A 20 33.71 -7.06 -1.33
N VAL A 21 33.78 -8.22 -0.71
CA VAL A 21 33.82 -8.41 0.75
C VAL A 21 35.01 -7.64 1.32
N LEU A 22 34.80 -6.83 2.35
CA LEU A 22 35.76 -6.61 3.44
C LEU A 22 35.04 -6.04 4.67
N LEU A 23 35.06 -6.84 5.74
CA LEU A 23 34.90 -6.36 7.11
C LEU A 23 36.00 -5.32 7.40
N GLU A 24 35.67 -4.28 8.17
CA GLU A 24 36.35 -3.97 9.43
C GLU A 24 35.71 -2.78 10.17
N ASP A 25 35.74 -2.91 11.49
CA ASP A 25 35.31 -1.97 12.51
C ASP A 25 35.85 -0.55 12.34
N LYS A 26 35.01 0.46 12.62
CA LYS A 26 35.31 1.51 13.62
C LYS A 26 34.13 2.44 13.85
N ALA A 27 33.70 2.45 15.12
CA ALA A 27 32.92 3.51 15.71
C ALA A 27 33.70 4.83 15.70
N VAL A 28 33.06 5.93 15.28
CA VAL A 28 33.41 7.28 15.70
C VAL A 28 32.11 8.05 15.98
N LEU A 29 31.94 8.39 17.27
CA LEU A 29 31.07 9.44 17.75
C LEU A 29 31.38 10.75 17.01
N ALA A 30 30.35 11.42 16.49
CA ALA A 30 30.38 12.86 16.30
C ALA A 30 29.03 13.45 16.74
N VAL A 31 29.07 14.01 17.94
CA VAL A 31 28.10 14.96 18.49
C VAL A 31 28.22 16.26 17.69
N GLY A 32 27.10 16.77 17.17
CA GLY A 32 27.10 18.01 16.39
C GLY A 32 25.70 18.52 16.14
N GLY A 33 25.04 18.98 17.19
CA GLY A 33 23.78 19.71 17.09
C GLY A 33 24.00 21.06 16.40
N VAL A 34 23.25 21.32 15.33
CA VAL A 34 23.04 22.67 14.81
C VAL A 34 21.54 22.92 14.80
N ALA A 35 21.11 23.71 15.79
CA ALA A 35 19.77 24.26 15.87
C ALA A 35 19.60 25.34 14.80
N HIS A 36 18.78 25.07 13.78
CA HIS A 36 18.28 26.11 12.90
C HIS A 36 16.97 26.69 13.45
N ARG A 37 17.14 27.91 13.97
CA ARG A 37 16.19 29.01 14.17
C ARG A 37 14.84 28.82 13.46
N ALA A 38 13.79 28.59 14.25
CA ALA A 38 12.41 28.74 13.83
C ALA A 38 12.11 30.23 13.58
N THR A 39 11.80 30.59 12.34
CA THR A 39 11.18 31.88 12.01
C THR A 39 9.67 31.73 12.01
N ASP A 40 9.03 32.52 12.87
CA ASP A 40 7.59 32.73 12.98
C ASP A 40 6.93 32.94 11.62
N GLY A 41 6.15 31.97 11.19
CA GLY A 41 5.24 32.06 10.05
C GLY A 41 3.81 31.91 10.52
N ARG A 42 3.18 33.02 10.94
CA ARG A 42 1.75 33.09 11.23
C ARG A 42 0.97 32.76 9.95
N PHE A 43 0.46 31.53 9.85
CA PHE A 43 -0.54 31.18 8.85
C PHE A 43 -1.90 31.71 9.30
N THR A 44 -2.40 32.73 8.59
CA THR A 44 -3.77 33.21 8.70
C THR A 44 -4.68 32.24 7.95
N ALA A 45 -5.50 31.49 8.69
CA ALA A 45 -6.54 30.63 8.12
C ALA A 45 -7.63 31.50 7.48
N LYS A 46 -7.60 31.64 6.16
CA LYS A 46 -8.67 32.28 5.39
C LYS A 46 -9.84 31.30 5.30
N ARG A 47 -10.86 31.54 6.12
CA ARG A 47 -12.13 30.79 6.14
C ARG A 47 -12.86 31.06 4.81
N VAL A 48 -12.88 30.09 3.91
CA VAL A 48 -13.72 30.13 2.70
C VAL A 48 -15.09 29.61 3.11
N SER A 49 -16.03 30.55 3.32
CA SER A 49 -17.45 30.21 3.48
C SER A 49 -18.03 29.85 2.12
N ALA A 50 -18.26 28.56 1.87
CA ALA A 50 -19.07 28.12 0.75
C ALA A 50 -20.55 28.26 1.11
N THR A 51 -21.26 29.10 0.35
CA THR A 51 -22.71 29.24 0.38
C THR A 51 -23.32 28.00 -0.27
N PHE A 52 -23.96 27.12 0.51
CA PHE A 52 -24.67 25.96 -0.03
C PHE A 52 -26.07 26.41 -0.45
N GLU A 53 -26.26 26.53 -1.77
CA GLU A 53 -27.53 26.85 -2.39
C GLU A 53 -28.51 25.67 -2.24
N LYS A 54 -29.72 26.01 -1.81
CA LYS A 54 -30.74 25.11 -1.27
C LYS A 54 -31.53 24.48 -2.42
N LEU A 55 -31.14 23.29 -2.87
CA LEU A 55 -31.94 22.48 -3.79
C LEU A 55 -33.22 21.98 -3.10
N GLY A 56 -34.36 22.31 -3.68
CA GLY A 56 -35.70 22.00 -3.17
C GLY A 56 -36.00 20.50 -3.19
N ALA A 57 -36.50 20.00 -2.07
CA ALA A 57 -37.07 18.66 -1.95
C ALA A 57 -38.59 18.70 -2.28
N PRO A 58 -39.13 17.72 -3.01
CA PRO A 58 -40.57 17.59 -3.26
C PRO A 58 -41.33 17.07 -2.03
N HIS A 59 -42.56 17.56 -1.88
CA HIS A 59 -43.55 17.20 -0.86
C HIS A 59 -43.85 15.68 -0.80
N PRO A 60 -43.88 15.08 0.39
CA PRO A 60 -44.55 13.79 0.58
C PRO A 60 -46.05 13.96 0.82
N ALA A 61 -46.85 13.17 0.10
CA ALA A 61 -48.28 13.01 0.32
C ALA A 61 -48.55 12.32 1.68
N THR A 62 -49.55 12.84 2.39
CA THR A 62 -49.99 12.39 3.71
C THR A 62 -50.89 11.15 3.65
N PRO A 63 -50.58 10.08 4.39
CA PRO A 63 -51.53 9.02 4.69
C PRO A 63 -52.32 9.36 5.97
N LYS A 64 -53.65 9.19 5.91
CA LYS A 64 -54.59 9.41 7.03
C LYS A 64 -54.32 8.45 8.19
N LEU A 65 -54.06 9.01 9.37
CA LEU A 65 -54.02 8.31 10.66
C LEU A 65 -55.39 7.70 11.01
N ARG A 66 -55.42 6.40 11.30
CA ARG A 66 -56.42 5.79 12.19
C ARG A 66 -55.78 5.58 13.56
N ARG A 67 -56.39 6.18 14.58
CA ARG A 67 -56.01 6.08 16.01
C ARG A 67 -56.34 4.69 16.56
N PRO A 68 -55.44 4.09 17.34
CA PRO A 68 -55.84 3.34 18.52
C PRO A 68 -55.24 3.91 19.81
N ALA A 69 -55.89 3.54 20.91
CA ALA A 69 -55.76 4.10 22.24
C ALA A 69 -54.35 3.97 22.85
N ILE A 70 -54.02 4.99 23.62
CA ILE A 70 -52.79 5.19 24.39
C ILE A 70 -52.83 4.31 25.63
N HIS A 71 -51.90 3.36 25.76
CA HIS A 71 -51.43 2.88 27.06
C HIS A 71 -50.01 3.43 27.29
N ARG A 72 -49.91 4.39 28.20
CA ARG A 72 -48.65 4.95 28.71
C ARG A 72 -47.87 3.87 29.45
N ARG A 73 -46.77 3.40 28.88
CA ARG A 73 -45.62 2.89 29.63
C ARG A 73 -44.43 3.78 29.30
N ALA A 74 -43.98 4.55 30.29
CA ALA A 74 -42.73 5.28 30.22
C ALA A 74 -41.60 4.25 30.29
N ALA A 75 -40.96 3.99 29.15
CA ALA A 75 -39.70 3.27 29.08
C ALA A 75 -38.59 4.32 28.89
N ILE A 76 -37.70 4.42 29.87
CA ILE A 76 -36.45 5.18 29.76
C ILE A 76 -35.57 4.39 28.78
N LEU A 77 -35.55 4.81 27.51
CA LEU A 77 -34.60 4.31 26.53
C LEU A 77 -33.26 4.97 26.80
N GLY A 78 -32.42 4.32 27.61
CA GLY A 78 -31.01 4.64 27.66
C GLY A 78 -30.38 4.31 26.31
N SER A 79 -30.00 5.33 25.53
CA SER A 79 -29.14 5.16 24.37
C SER A 79 -27.77 4.72 24.85
N ALA A 80 -27.56 3.42 24.98
CA ALA A 80 -26.22 2.86 25.05
C ALA A 80 -25.60 3.04 23.66
N SER A 81 -24.73 4.05 23.50
CA SER A 81 -23.74 4.04 22.44
C SER A 81 -22.82 2.85 22.73
N ALA A 82 -23.16 1.69 22.20
CA ALA A 82 -22.17 0.66 21.91
C ALA A 82 -21.22 1.32 20.90
N GLY A 83 -20.15 1.94 21.41
CA GLY A 83 -19.00 2.21 20.59
C GLY A 83 -18.65 0.88 19.95
N ALA A 84 -18.67 0.82 18.63
CA ALA A 84 -18.21 -0.36 17.92
C ALA A 84 -16.76 -0.58 18.40
N GLU A 85 -16.59 -1.51 19.34
CA GLU A 85 -15.30 -2.09 19.65
C GLU A 85 -14.86 -2.71 18.34
N GLY A 86 -14.06 -1.95 17.59
CA GLY A 86 -13.46 -2.39 16.35
C GLY A 86 -12.84 -3.74 16.67
N ALA A 87 -13.36 -4.78 16.01
CA ALA A 87 -12.96 -6.15 16.26
C ALA A 87 -11.42 -6.17 16.27
N THR A 88 -10.84 -6.49 17.43
CA THR A 88 -9.39 -6.45 17.58
C THR A 88 -8.83 -7.45 16.58
N SER A 89 -8.00 -6.96 15.65
CA SER A 89 -7.40 -7.81 14.61
C SER A 89 -6.77 -9.05 15.26
N PRO A 90 -7.03 -10.25 14.74
CA PRO A 90 -6.46 -11.48 15.28
C PRO A 90 -4.92 -11.48 15.21
N TYR A 91 -4.32 -10.58 14.41
CA TYR A 91 -2.89 -10.47 14.23
C TYR A 91 -2.21 -9.40 15.12
N ALA A 92 -2.95 -8.67 15.93
CA ALA A 92 -2.39 -7.65 16.82
C ALA A 92 -1.40 -8.23 17.85
N SER A 93 -1.59 -9.50 18.27
CA SER A 93 -0.63 -10.19 19.13
C SER A 93 0.68 -10.51 18.41
N GLN A 94 0.59 -10.92 17.14
CA GLN A 94 1.77 -11.23 16.32
C GLN A 94 2.64 -9.98 16.12
N ALA A 95 2.02 -8.85 15.73
CA ALA A 95 2.72 -7.57 15.58
C ALA A 95 3.48 -7.15 16.86
N ARG A 96 2.82 -7.25 18.03
CA ARG A 96 3.43 -6.93 19.33
C ARG A 96 4.56 -7.89 19.72
N GLN A 97 4.42 -9.18 19.43
CA GLN A 97 5.49 -10.17 19.64
C GLN A 97 6.71 -9.91 18.75
N SER A 98 6.49 -9.28 17.58
CA SER A 98 7.55 -8.78 16.72
C SER A 98 8.08 -7.39 17.13
N GLY A 99 7.69 -6.88 18.30
CA GLY A 99 8.25 -5.64 18.87
C GLY A 99 7.56 -4.35 18.42
N LEU A 100 6.41 -4.41 17.74
CA LEU A 100 5.65 -3.19 17.45
C LEU A 100 4.99 -2.66 18.71
N THR A 101 5.03 -1.34 18.89
CA THR A 101 4.22 -0.63 19.88
C THR A 101 2.72 -0.75 19.56
N ALA A 102 1.86 -0.37 20.51
CA ALA A 102 0.41 -0.35 20.28
C ALA A 102 0.02 0.58 19.11
N SER A 103 0.64 1.77 19.01
CA SER A 103 0.38 2.71 17.92
C SER A 103 0.85 2.19 16.57
N GLN A 104 2.04 1.59 16.49
CA GLN A 104 2.53 0.95 15.27
C GLN A 104 1.66 -0.25 14.85
N THR A 105 1.17 -1.02 15.82
CA THR A 105 0.25 -2.14 15.55
C THR A 105 -1.05 -1.64 14.94
N SER A 106 -1.65 -0.58 15.50
CA SER A 106 -2.86 0.03 14.92
C SER A 106 -2.60 0.64 13.55
N ALA A 107 -1.46 1.32 13.35
CA ALA A 107 -1.10 1.89 12.06
C ALA A 107 -0.89 0.81 10.99
N LEU A 108 -0.20 -0.30 11.33
CA LEU A 108 -0.06 -1.45 10.44
C LEU A 108 -1.42 -2.06 10.09
N GLN A 109 -2.32 -2.23 11.07
CA GLN A 109 -3.64 -2.79 10.80
C GLN A 109 -4.46 -1.88 9.87
N HIS A 110 -4.42 -0.56 10.08
CA HIS A 110 -5.09 0.39 9.18
C HIS A 110 -4.57 0.30 7.75
N GLU A 111 -3.26 0.11 7.57
CA GLU A 111 -2.65 -0.05 6.25
C GLU A 111 -3.10 -1.36 5.58
N VAL A 112 -3.14 -2.46 6.33
CA VAL A 112 -3.67 -3.75 5.85
C VAL A 112 -5.15 -3.62 5.48
N ASP A 113 -5.97 -3.01 6.33
CA ASP A 113 -7.40 -2.81 6.09
C ASP A 113 -7.64 -1.96 4.83
N ARG A 114 -6.80 -0.95 4.58
CA ARG A 114 -6.84 -0.15 3.36
C ARG A 114 -6.58 -1.01 2.12
N TYR A 115 -5.54 -1.84 2.14
CA TYR A 115 -5.25 -2.75 1.03
C TYR A 115 -6.35 -3.80 0.84
N LEU A 116 -6.89 -4.37 1.91
CA LEU A 116 -8.03 -5.29 1.84
C LEU A 116 -9.27 -4.63 1.23
N ALA A 117 -9.57 -3.38 1.59
CA ALA A 117 -10.67 -2.63 1.00
C ALA A 117 -10.45 -2.33 -0.48
N GLN A 118 -9.20 -2.03 -0.86
CA GLN A 118 -8.86 -1.68 -2.24
C GLN A 118 -8.79 -2.91 -3.15
N MET A 119 -8.19 -4.00 -2.69
CA MET A 119 -7.78 -5.16 -3.49
C MET A 119 -8.61 -6.42 -3.19
N GLY A 120 -9.37 -6.45 -2.10
CA GLY A 120 -9.97 -7.66 -1.57
C GLY A 120 -8.95 -8.57 -0.89
N GLY A 121 -9.25 -9.86 -0.84
CA GLY A 121 -8.37 -10.87 -0.26
C GLY A 121 -8.62 -11.13 1.23
N LYS A 122 -7.62 -11.71 1.89
CA LYS A 122 -7.67 -12.11 3.29
C LYS A 122 -6.33 -11.85 3.96
N GLN A 123 -6.34 -11.17 5.11
CA GLN A 123 -5.15 -11.10 5.95
C GLN A 123 -4.80 -12.51 6.46
N VAL A 124 -3.56 -12.94 6.25
CA VAL A 124 -3.06 -14.27 6.66
C VAL A 124 -1.93 -14.18 7.69
N ALA A 125 -1.30 -13.00 7.82
CA ALA A 125 -0.41 -12.63 8.91
C ALA A 125 -0.52 -11.12 9.19
N ALA A 126 0.10 -10.64 10.27
CA ALA A 126 0.06 -9.23 10.69
C ALA A 126 0.35 -8.24 9.57
N ASN A 127 1.28 -8.58 8.67
CA ASN A 127 1.65 -7.76 7.52
C ASN A 127 1.57 -8.53 6.19
N VAL A 128 0.74 -9.58 6.08
CA VAL A 128 0.60 -10.35 4.84
C VAL A 128 -0.87 -10.51 4.46
N ILE A 129 -1.18 -10.18 3.21
CA ILE A 129 -2.50 -10.33 2.60
C ILE A 129 -2.41 -11.38 1.50
N ASP A 130 -3.27 -12.38 1.56
CA ASP A 130 -3.54 -13.31 0.45
C ASP A 130 -4.59 -12.68 -0.47
N LEU A 131 -4.17 -12.32 -1.67
CA LEU A 131 -4.99 -11.72 -2.73
C LEU A 131 -5.69 -12.79 -3.59
N GLY A 132 -5.55 -14.08 -3.24
CA GLY A 132 -6.08 -15.22 -3.97
C GLY A 132 -5.13 -15.74 -5.05
N GLY A 133 -5.36 -16.96 -5.53
CA GLY A 133 -4.65 -17.52 -6.70
C GLY A 133 -3.12 -17.67 -6.53
N LYS A 134 -2.61 -17.70 -5.29
CA LYS A 134 -1.17 -17.66 -4.90
C LYS A 134 -0.52 -16.27 -4.94
N ASN A 135 -1.31 -15.21 -4.95
CA ASN A 135 -0.81 -13.84 -4.96
C ASN A 135 -0.77 -13.34 -3.52
N LEU A 136 0.42 -13.01 -3.03
CA LEU A 136 0.60 -12.41 -1.72
C LEU A 136 0.97 -10.94 -1.87
N MET A 137 0.62 -10.16 -0.85
CA MET A 137 1.14 -8.82 -0.65
C MET A 137 1.75 -8.75 0.74
N PHE A 138 2.98 -8.26 0.81
CA PHE A 138 3.73 -8.08 2.04
C PHE A 138 3.77 -6.58 2.36
N VAL A 139 3.08 -6.19 3.42
CA VAL A 139 2.94 -4.80 3.84
C VAL A 139 4.16 -4.37 4.64
N ALA A 140 4.77 -3.25 4.26
CA ALA A 140 5.86 -2.66 5.02
C ALA A 140 5.37 -2.17 6.38
N LEU A 141 6.22 -2.31 7.39
CA LEU A 141 5.89 -1.90 8.75
C LEU A 141 6.02 -0.38 8.87
N PRO A 142 5.27 0.27 9.78
CA PRO A 142 5.43 1.70 10.01
C PRO A 142 6.87 2.07 10.38
N GLY A 143 7.52 2.86 9.52
CA GLY A 143 8.90 3.32 9.70
C GLY A 143 9.97 2.37 9.14
N GLU A 144 9.59 1.25 8.53
CA GLU A 144 10.52 0.33 7.88
C GLU A 144 10.48 0.46 6.36
N ALA A 145 11.65 0.30 5.74
CA ALA A 145 11.80 0.41 4.29
C ALA A 145 11.30 -0.83 3.53
N HIS A 146 11.15 -1.97 4.20
CA HIS A 146 10.72 -3.23 3.58
C HIS A 146 9.76 -3.99 4.50
N PRO A 147 9.00 -4.96 3.98
CA PRO A 147 8.24 -5.87 4.80
C PRO A 147 9.17 -6.75 5.63
N ARG A 148 8.79 -6.97 6.88
CA ARG A 148 9.53 -7.86 7.80
C ARG A 148 8.76 -9.14 8.01
N ASP A 149 9.46 -10.27 8.01
CA ASP A 149 8.84 -11.55 8.32
C ASP A 149 8.47 -11.63 9.83
N MET A 150 7.18 -11.75 10.12
CA MET A 150 6.62 -11.95 11.47
C MET A 150 6.14 -13.38 11.72
N THR A 151 6.41 -14.29 10.78
CA THR A 151 5.89 -15.65 10.73
C THR A 151 6.96 -16.72 10.97
N LYS A 152 8.18 -16.31 11.31
CA LYS A 152 9.34 -17.20 11.54
C LYS A 152 9.66 -18.09 10.33
N GLY A 153 9.60 -17.51 9.13
CA GLY A 153 9.95 -18.13 7.86
C GLY A 153 8.78 -18.78 7.13
N ALA A 154 7.59 -18.86 7.73
CA ALA A 154 6.44 -19.50 7.07
C ALA A 154 5.96 -18.71 5.84
N LEU A 155 6.06 -17.39 5.90
CA LEU A 155 5.75 -16.42 4.84
C LEU A 155 6.89 -15.40 4.78
N ALA A 156 8.06 -15.82 4.27
CA ALA A 156 9.14 -14.90 3.95
C ALA A 156 8.83 -14.19 2.62
N ASP A 157 9.10 -12.88 2.56
CA ASP A 157 8.90 -12.10 1.34
C ASP A 157 9.94 -12.46 0.27
N PRO A 158 9.55 -13.03 -0.88
CA PRO A 158 10.46 -13.31 -2.00
C PRO A 158 11.05 -12.04 -2.63
N CYS A 159 10.44 -10.88 -2.38
CA CYS A 159 10.91 -9.57 -2.80
C CYS A 159 11.90 -8.93 -1.82
N GLY A 160 12.43 -9.70 -0.86
CA GLY A 160 13.60 -9.29 -0.09
C GLY A 160 14.82 -9.00 -0.98
N SER A 161 15.94 -8.62 -0.35
CA SER A 161 17.20 -8.38 -1.06
C SER A 161 18.17 -9.55 -0.83
N PRO A 162 18.60 -10.29 -1.86
CA PRO A 162 18.19 -10.17 -3.27
C PRO A 162 16.80 -10.76 -3.54
N VAL A 163 16.15 -10.30 -4.63
CA VAL A 163 14.89 -10.88 -5.11
C VAL A 163 15.09 -12.35 -5.45
N ALA A 164 14.22 -13.22 -4.93
CA ALA A 164 14.30 -14.65 -5.18
C ALA A 164 14.16 -14.98 -6.68
N TYR A 165 14.97 -15.91 -7.16
CA TYR A 165 14.91 -16.35 -8.55
C TYR A 165 13.53 -16.93 -8.89
N GLY A 166 13.02 -16.59 -10.08
CA GLY A 166 11.69 -16.99 -10.54
C GLY A 166 10.57 -15.99 -10.19
N TYR A 167 10.89 -14.87 -9.52
CA TYR A 167 9.90 -13.86 -9.15
C TYR A 167 10.08 -12.55 -9.93
N PHE A 168 8.95 -11.97 -10.31
CA PHE A 168 8.83 -10.54 -10.54
C PHE A 168 8.36 -9.88 -9.25
N CYS A 169 8.99 -8.79 -8.86
CA CYS A 169 8.70 -8.08 -7.63
C CYS A 169 8.35 -6.62 -7.92
N ALA A 170 7.14 -6.22 -7.53
CA ALA A 170 6.72 -4.83 -7.56
C ALA A 170 6.74 -4.24 -6.14
N TYR A 171 7.26 -3.03 -6.00
CA TYR A 171 7.38 -2.31 -4.72
C TYR A 171 6.61 -1.00 -4.78
N SER A 172 5.93 -0.66 -3.68
CA SER A 172 5.09 0.55 -3.59
C SER A 172 5.89 1.85 -3.62
N GLY A 173 7.19 1.80 -3.32
CA GLY A 173 8.11 2.93 -3.29
C GLY A 173 9.34 2.71 -4.17
N THR A 174 10.05 3.80 -4.44
CA THR A 174 11.29 3.79 -5.23
C THR A 174 12.41 3.10 -4.46
N ASN A 175 13.49 2.74 -5.16
CA ASN A 175 14.64 2.06 -4.57
C ASN A 175 14.27 0.79 -3.80
N TRP A 176 13.38 -0.03 -4.37
CA TRP A 176 12.94 -1.33 -3.83
C TRP A 176 12.27 -1.25 -2.45
N HIS A 177 11.77 -0.07 -2.06
CA HIS A 177 11.18 0.18 -0.77
C HIS A 177 9.65 0.02 -0.74
N GLY A 178 9.11 -0.14 0.47
CA GLY A 178 7.69 -0.14 0.77
C GLY A 178 7.06 -1.53 0.72
N THR A 179 5.74 -1.55 0.50
CA THR A 179 4.96 -2.78 0.38
C THR A 179 5.33 -3.49 -0.91
N SER A 180 5.46 -4.82 -0.88
CA SER A 180 5.83 -5.61 -2.05
C SER A 180 4.70 -6.56 -2.49
N ILE A 181 4.68 -6.84 -3.80
CA ILE A 181 3.84 -7.89 -4.41
C ILE A 181 4.76 -8.84 -5.19
N PRO A 182 5.09 -10.01 -4.64
CA PRO A 182 5.80 -11.07 -5.36
C PRO A 182 4.90 -11.79 -6.36
N MET A 183 5.40 -11.98 -7.58
CA MET A 183 4.70 -12.60 -8.70
C MET A 183 5.53 -13.76 -9.24
N TYR A 184 5.14 -14.99 -8.91
CA TYR A 184 5.86 -16.20 -9.34
C TYR A 184 5.29 -16.80 -10.63
N GLY A 185 4.00 -17.13 -10.62
CA GLY A 185 3.33 -17.74 -11.76
C GLY A 185 3.06 -16.71 -12.85
N CYS A 186 3.08 -17.14 -14.11
CA CYS A 186 2.63 -16.30 -15.23
C CYS A 186 1.14 -15.96 -15.03
N GLY A 187 0.82 -14.67 -14.96
CA GLY A 187 -0.54 -14.21 -14.71
C GLY A 187 -0.67 -12.69 -14.71
N ARG A 188 -1.89 -12.19 -14.49
CA ARG A 188 -2.17 -10.76 -14.40
C ARG A 188 -2.37 -10.35 -12.94
N TYR A 189 -1.53 -9.42 -12.49
CA TYR A 189 -1.43 -8.95 -11.12
C TYR A 189 -1.85 -7.49 -11.04
N ARG A 190 -2.71 -7.16 -10.09
CA ARG A 190 -3.17 -5.78 -9.92
C ARG A 190 -2.13 -4.95 -9.17
N ILE A 191 -1.88 -3.74 -9.65
CA ILE A 191 -1.04 -2.75 -8.96
C ILE A 191 -1.94 -1.70 -8.31
N PRO A 192 -1.94 -1.57 -6.96
CA PRO A 192 -2.84 -0.65 -6.26
C PRO A 192 -2.24 0.76 -6.08
N TRP A 193 -1.02 1.00 -6.53
CA TRP A 193 -0.30 2.25 -6.25
C TRP A 193 -0.44 3.24 -7.40
N THR A 194 -0.43 4.53 -7.06
CA THR A 194 -0.57 5.62 -8.03
C THR A 194 0.59 6.62 -7.95
N ALA A 195 1.63 6.31 -7.17
CA ALA A 195 2.85 7.11 -7.03
C ALA A 195 4.02 6.38 -7.66
N ASP A 196 5.18 7.03 -7.73
CA ASP A 196 6.40 6.37 -8.19
C ASP A 196 6.80 5.25 -7.22
N GLY A 197 7.26 4.14 -7.78
CA GLY A 197 7.72 2.98 -7.05
C GLY A 197 8.89 2.30 -7.74
N SER A 198 9.01 0.98 -7.66
CA SER A 198 10.11 0.25 -8.32
C SER A 198 9.75 -1.20 -8.56
N TRP A 199 10.49 -1.87 -9.46
CA TRP A 199 10.31 -3.29 -9.70
C TRP A 199 11.60 -3.99 -10.11
N VAL A 200 11.62 -5.32 -9.94
CA VAL A 200 12.68 -6.22 -10.38
C VAL A 200 12.04 -7.44 -11.02
N ASP A 201 12.41 -7.72 -12.27
CA ASP A 201 12.16 -9.00 -12.92
C ASP A 201 13.40 -9.90 -12.74
N ASN A 202 13.32 -10.84 -11.80
CA ASN A 202 14.30 -11.92 -11.62
C ASN A 202 13.70 -13.29 -11.98
N GLN A 203 12.78 -13.32 -12.95
CA GLN A 203 12.21 -14.56 -13.45
C GLN A 203 13.18 -15.33 -14.36
N THR A 204 12.72 -16.45 -14.91
CA THR A 204 13.52 -17.27 -15.85
C THR A 204 13.78 -16.52 -17.14
N THR A 205 15.00 -16.59 -17.68
CA THR A 205 15.39 -15.92 -18.94
C THR A 205 14.35 -16.12 -20.05
N GLY A 206 13.92 -15.01 -20.65
CA GLY A 206 12.95 -14.99 -21.74
C GLY A 206 11.51 -14.66 -21.32
N THR A 207 11.21 -14.59 -20.02
CA THR A 207 10.00 -13.90 -19.55
C THR A 207 10.12 -12.42 -19.83
N VAL A 208 9.01 -11.80 -20.25
CA VAL A 208 8.91 -10.36 -20.52
C VAL A 208 7.69 -9.85 -19.77
N ALA A 209 7.89 -8.93 -18.84
CA ALA A 209 6.79 -8.34 -18.11
C ALA A 209 6.10 -7.24 -18.94
N ASN A 210 4.78 -7.32 -19.08
CA ASN A 210 3.92 -6.32 -19.69
C ASN A 210 3.26 -5.46 -18.62
N PHE A 211 3.23 -4.14 -18.85
CA PHE A 211 2.67 -3.15 -17.94
C PHE A 211 1.45 -2.55 -18.61
N LEU A 212 0.29 -2.79 -17.99
CA LEU A 212 -1.00 -2.57 -18.60
C LEU A 212 -1.74 -1.44 -17.89
N ASP A 213 -2.44 -0.64 -18.68
CA ASP A 213 -3.34 0.39 -18.16
C ASP A 213 -4.66 -0.20 -17.59
N ASP A 214 -5.57 0.66 -17.13
CA ASP A 214 -6.86 0.25 -16.57
C ASP A 214 -7.74 -0.55 -17.56
N SER A 215 -7.57 -0.31 -18.86
CA SER A 215 -8.27 -1.05 -19.91
C SER A 215 -7.65 -2.43 -20.19
N GLY A 216 -6.52 -2.76 -19.54
CA GLY A 216 -5.79 -4.00 -19.77
C GLY A 216 -5.00 -4.00 -21.07
N VAL A 217 -4.63 -2.83 -21.60
CA VAL A 217 -3.78 -2.71 -22.78
C VAL A 217 -2.33 -2.51 -22.34
N SER A 218 -1.42 -3.33 -22.87
CA SER A 218 0.02 -3.13 -22.66
C SER A 218 0.46 -1.80 -23.26
N ARG A 219 1.05 -0.93 -22.42
CA ARG A 219 1.63 0.36 -22.85
C ARG A 219 3.15 0.33 -22.86
N TRP A 220 3.72 -0.60 -22.10
CA TRP A 220 5.15 -0.81 -21.99
C TRP A 220 5.42 -2.26 -21.62
N ASN A 221 6.59 -2.76 -22.00
CA ASN A 221 7.12 -4.03 -21.53
C ASN A 221 8.61 -3.87 -21.25
N ASP A 222 9.13 -4.77 -20.43
CA ASP A 222 10.55 -4.81 -20.14
C ASP A 222 11.35 -5.50 -21.26
N GLY A 223 12.69 -5.47 -21.17
CA GLY A 223 13.57 -6.20 -22.10
C GLY A 223 13.70 -7.71 -21.81
N GLY A 224 12.92 -8.22 -20.86
CA GLY A 224 12.98 -9.56 -20.30
C GLY A 224 13.99 -9.77 -19.17
N ALA A 225 13.77 -10.82 -18.37
CA ALA A 225 14.58 -11.14 -17.20
C ALA A 225 16.07 -11.39 -17.55
N PHE A 226 17.04 -10.86 -16.82
CA PHE A 226 16.92 -10.01 -15.64
C PHE A 226 16.79 -8.52 -16.00
N ASN A 227 15.81 -7.83 -15.41
CA ASN A 227 15.62 -6.39 -15.61
C ASN A 227 15.05 -5.72 -14.35
N MET A 228 15.21 -4.41 -14.21
CA MET A 228 14.71 -3.65 -13.06
C MET A 228 14.58 -2.16 -13.37
N ASP A 229 13.78 -1.48 -12.56
CA ASP A 229 13.63 -0.02 -12.55
C ASP A 229 13.42 0.41 -11.09
N ASP A 230 14.32 1.26 -10.58
CA ASP A 230 14.28 1.77 -9.21
C ASP A 230 13.38 3.00 -9.03
N ASP A 231 12.82 3.54 -10.12
CA ASP A 231 11.93 4.71 -10.14
C ASP A 231 10.82 4.56 -11.21
N ALA A 232 10.00 3.53 -11.02
CA ALA A 232 8.92 3.17 -11.94
C ALA A 232 7.61 3.94 -11.65
N PRO A 233 7.00 4.58 -12.65
CA PRO A 233 5.76 5.35 -12.46
C PRO A 233 4.51 4.46 -12.38
N TRP A 234 4.03 4.13 -11.17
CA TRP A 234 2.81 3.31 -11.05
C TRP A 234 1.51 4.02 -11.41
N TYR A 235 1.49 5.36 -11.52
CA TYR A 235 0.26 6.14 -11.74
C TYR A 235 -0.57 5.75 -12.97
N TRP A 236 0.01 5.11 -13.98
CA TRP A 236 -0.70 4.62 -15.17
C TRP A 236 -0.77 3.10 -15.26
N VAL A 237 -0.04 2.38 -14.41
CA VAL A 237 0.02 0.92 -14.40
C VAL A 237 -1.04 0.39 -13.46
N HIS A 238 -2.08 -0.22 -14.00
CA HIS A 238 -3.14 -0.85 -13.20
C HIS A 238 -2.90 -2.35 -13.04
N TRP A 239 -2.17 -2.95 -14.00
CA TRP A 239 -1.84 -4.36 -13.98
C TRP A 239 -0.42 -4.61 -14.48
N VAL A 240 0.22 -5.63 -13.93
CA VAL A 240 1.41 -6.25 -14.49
C VAL A 240 1.04 -7.65 -14.94
N GLN A 241 1.40 -8.02 -16.16
CA GLN A 241 1.44 -9.40 -16.59
C GLN A 241 2.91 -9.80 -16.64
N ASN A 242 3.36 -10.69 -15.76
CA ASN A 242 4.79 -11.04 -15.58
C ASN A 242 5.30 -12.08 -16.62
N CYS A 243 4.69 -12.02 -17.80
CA CYS A 243 4.81 -12.85 -19.00
C CYS A 243 3.83 -12.24 -20.04
#